data_AF-A0A3R6HGM1-F1
#
_entry.id   AF-A0A3R6HGM1-F1
#
_cell.length_a   1.000
_cell.length_b   1.000
_cell.length_c   1.000
_cell.angle_alpha   90.00
_cell.angle_beta   90.00
_cell.angle_gamma   90.00
#
_symmetry.space_group_name_H-M   'P 1'
#
loop_
_entity.id
_entity.type
_entity.pdbx_description
1 polymer ?
#
loop_
_entity_poly.entity_id
_entity_poly.type
_entity_poly.pdbx_seq_one_letter_code
_entity_poly.pdbx_strand_id
1 'polypeptide(L)' 'MGKLIDLKGKRFGRLYVCCRSGKSSKNGVYWICKCDCGRGVSVLSCNLLRGVTKSCGCLRSENAKLRLRQYNEKKAKVNG' A
#
# COMPACT_ATOMS: atom_id res chain seq x y z
N MET A 1 -12.73 -22.29 -13.45
CA MET A 1 -11.70 -22.45 -12.40
C MET A 1 -10.80 -21.21 -12.42
N GLY A 2 -10.80 -20.41 -11.36
CA GLY A 2 -9.95 -19.21 -11.28
C GLY A 2 -8.48 -19.62 -11.16
N LYS A 3 -7.66 -19.21 -12.14
CA LYS A 3 -6.21 -19.47 -12.14
C LYS A 3 -5.60 -18.91 -10.85
N LEU A 4 -4.96 -19.78 -10.06
CA LEU A 4 -4.24 -19.37 -8.87
C LEU A 4 -2.98 -18.62 -9.31
N ILE A 5 -3.04 -17.29 -9.32
CA ILE A 5 -1.89 -16.46 -9.71
C ILE A 5 -0.93 -16.41 -8.53
N ASP A 6 0.28 -16.93 -8.72
CA ASP A 6 1.37 -16.72 -7.78
C ASP A 6 1.89 -15.29 -7.89
N LEU A 7 1.77 -14.55 -6.78
CA LEU A 7 2.23 -13.17 -6.67
C LEU A 7 3.56 -13.07 -5.92
N LYS A 8 4.12 -14.17 -5.42
CA LYS A 8 5.37 -14.18 -4.68
C LYS A 8 6.49 -13.52 -5.49
N GLY A 9 7.26 -12.65 -4.84
CA GLY A 9 8.37 -11.93 -5.46
C GLY A 9 7.96 -10.79 -6.40
N LYS A 10 6.65 -10.58 -6.65
CA LYS A 10 6.17 -9.43 -7.42
C LYS A 10 6.14 -8.17 -6.58
N ARG A 11 6.22 -7.04 -7.27
CA ARG A 11 6.17 -5.71 -6.66
C ARG A 11 4.94 -4.93 -7.16
N PHE A 12 4.23 -4.31 -6.23
CA PHE A 12 3.04 -3.51 -6.47
C PHE A 12 3.22 -2.14 -5.81
N GLY A 13 3.68 -1.17 -6.58
CA GLY A 13 4.07 0.14 -6.03
C GLY A 13 5.20 0.01 -5.01
N ARG A 14 4.94 0.40 -3.76
CA ARG A 14 5.86 0.28 -2.62
C ARG A 14 5.77 -1.07 -1.89
N LEU A 15 4.98 -2.02 -2.38
CA LEU A 15 4.77 -3.33 -1.75
C LEU A 15 5.51 -4.44 -2.49
N TYR A 16 6.32 -5.20 -1.78
CA TYR A 16 6.97 -6.41 -2.24
C TYR A 16 6.27 -7.63 -1.63
N VAL A 17 5.81 -8.56 -2.48
CA VAL A 17 5.07 -9.74 -2.02
C VAL A 17 6.03 -10.81 -1.50
N CYS A 18 5.96 -11.12 -0.21
CA CYS A 18 6.84 -12.09 0.44
C CYS A 18 6.29 -13.52 0.39
N CYS A 19 5.04 -13.71 0.83
CA CYS A 19 4.44 -15.04 0.95
C CYS A 19 2.91 -14.95 1.09
N ARG A 20 2.22 -16.10 1.01
CA ARG A 20 0.78 -16.19 1.28
C ARG A 20 0.54 -16.21 2.79
N SER A 21 -0.49 -15.49 3.24
CA SER A 21 -0.86 -15.36 4.65
C SER A 21 -1.60 -16.58 5.22
N GLY A 22 -1.89 -17.60 4.41
CA GLY A 22 -2.77 -18.72 4.78
C GLY A 22 -4.27 -18.37 4.84
N LYS A 23 -4.62 -17.07 4.92
CA LYS A 23 -6.00 -16.59 4.89
C LYS A 23 -6.52 -16.47 3.46
N SER A 24 -7.78 -16.85 3.25
CA SER A 24 -8.53 -16.66 2.01
C SER A 24 -9.91 -16.10 2.29
N SER A 25 -10.47 -15.41 1.31
CA SER A 25 -11.83 -14.88 1.30
C SER A 25 -12.50 -15.26 -0.02
N LYS A 26 -13.82 -15.01 -0.15
CA LYS A 26 -14.56 -15.17 -1.41
C LYS A 26 -13.88 -14.44 -2.59
N ASN A 27 -13.17 -13.35 -2.30
CA ASN A 27 -12.53 -12.48 -3.28
C ASN A 27 -11.04 -12.80 -3.53
N GLY A 28 -10.51 -13.91 -2.99
CA GLY A 28 -9.15 -14.37 -3.25
C GLY A 28 -8.33 -14.68 -2.00
N VAL A 29 -7.01 -14.76 -2.16
CA VAL A 29 -6.07 -15.13 -1.09
C VAL A 29 -5.31 -13.91 -0.58
N TYR A 30 -4.99 -13.91 0.71
CA TYR A 30 -4.20 -12.85 1.31
C TYR A 30 -2.70 -13.11 1.14
N TRP A 31 -1.97 -12.06 0.81
CA TRP A 31 -0.53 -12.04 0.62
C TRP A 31 0.12 -11.12 1.64
N ILE A 32 1.11 -11.64 2.34
CA ILE A 32 1.99 -10.86 3.20
C ILE A 32 2.96 -10.11 2.30
N CYS A 33 2.90 -8.79 2.37
CA CYS A 33 3.74 -7.89 1.61
C CYS A 33 4.62 -7.08 2.57
N LYS A 34 5.89 -6.89 2.22
CA LYS A 34 6.79 -5.94 2.87
C LYS A 34 6.75 -4.63 2.11
N CYS A 35 6.49 -3.54 2.80
CA CYS A 35 6.53 -2.22 2.19
C CYS A 35 7.91 -1.60 2.31
N ASP A 36 8.28 -0.74 1.36
CA ASP A 36 9.51 0.06 1.41
C ASP A 36 9.59 0.96 2.66
N CYS A 37 8.44 1.25 3.26
CA CYS A 37 8.33 1.93 4.55
C CYS A 37 8.89 1.12 5.73
N GLY A 38 9.30 -0.14 5.50
CA GLY A 38 9.74 -1.10 6.51
C GLY A 38 8.60 -1.93 7.12
N ARG A 39 7.34 -1.53 6.99
CA ARG A 39 6.19 -2.24 7.58
C ARG A 39 5.69 -3.39 6.70
N GLY A 40 5.28 -4.47 7.35
CA GLY A 40 4.53 -5.56 6.72
C GLY A 40 3.03 -5.26 6.65
N VAL A 41 2.36 -5.71 5.61
CA VAL A 41 0.90 -5.60 5.45
C VAL A 41 0.35 -6.85 4.76
N SER A 42 -0.82 -7.32 5.19
CA SER A 42 -1.54 -8.41 4.53
C SER A 42 -2.56 -7.83 3.57
N VAL A 43 -2.45 -8.16 2.28
CA VAL A 43 -3.27 -7.58 1.21
C VAL A 43 -3.90 -8.70 0.39
N LEU A 44 -5.16 -8.51 0.02
CA LEU A 44 -5.90 -9.44 -0.82
C LEU A 44 -5.34 -9.44 -2.26
N SER A 45 -5.26 -10.61 -2.88
CA SER A 45 -4.73 -10.78 -4.25
C SER A 45 -5.40 -9.87 -5.27
N CYS A 46 -6.72 -9.72 -5.20
CA CYS A 46 -7.47 -8.85 -6.11
C CYS A 46 -7.12 -7.36 -5.92
N ASN A 47 -6.81 -6.91 -4.70
CA ASN A 47 -6.41 -5.53 -4.43
C ASN A 47 -5.00 -5.22 -4.94
N LEU A 48 -4.10 -6.21 -4.91
CA LEU A 48 -2.77 -6.09 -5.51
C LEU A 48 -2.88 -6.02 -7.04
N LEU A 49 -3.60 -6.97 -7.65
CA LEU A 49 -3.77 -7.06 -9.10
C LEU A 49 -4.49 -5.84 -9.69
N ARG A 50 -5.52 -5.33 -9.02
CA ARG A 50 -6.23 -4.10 -9.43
C ARG A 50 -5.45 -2.82 -9.12
N GLY A 51 -4.31 -2.92 -8.43
CA GLY A 51 -3.52 -1.75 -8.02
C GLY A 51 -4.21 -0.85 -7.00
N VAL A 52 -5.22 -1.35 -6.28
CA VAL A 52 -5.92 -0.61 -5.21
C VAL A 52 -4.98 -0.36 -4.04
N THR A 53 -4.17 -1.36 -3.69
CA THR A 53 -3.23 -1.28 -2.56
C THR A 53 -1.80 -1.23 -3.08
N LYS A 54 -1.17 -0.06 -2.99
CA LYS A 54 0.20 0.21 -3.46
C LYS A 54 1.21 0.49 -2.34
N SER A 55 0.77 0.54 -1.09
CA SER A 55 1.63 0.81 0.08
C SER A 55 1.01 0.31 1.38
N CYS A 56 1.80 0.28 2.46
CA CYS A 56 1.38 0.02 3.84
C CYS A 56 0.48 1.13 4.44
N GLY A 57 -0.06 2.04 3.61
CA GLY A 57 -0.69 3.30 4.04
C GLY A 57 0.31 4.45 4.26
N CYS A 58 1.62 4.20 4.24
CA CYS A 58 2.65 5.24 4.42
C CYS A 58 2.53 6.37 3.40
N LEU A 59 2.23 6.05 2.14
CA LEU A 59 2.11 7.03 1.06
C LEU A 59 1.01 8.05 1.37
N ARG A 60 -0.12 7.59 1.94
CA ARG A 60 -1.21 8.48 2.34
C ARG A 60 -0.78 9.40 3.48
N SER A 61 -0.10 8.85 4.48
CA SER A 61 0.42 9.63 5.62
C SER A 61 1.47 10.66 5.21
N GLU A 62 2.39 10.29 4.32
CA GLU A 62 3.43 11.17 3.77
C GLU A 62 2.81 12.36 3.02
N ASN A 63 1.88 12.08 2.10
CA ASN A 63 1.16 13.12 1.35
C ASN A 63 0.34 14.05 2.26
N ALA A 64 -0.28 13.53 3.32
CA ALA A 64 -1.01 14.35 4.28
C ALA A 64 -0.09 15.34 5.01
N LYS A 65 1.09 14.90 5.45
CA LYS A 65 2.10 15.76 6.09
C LYS A 65 2.62 16.84 5.15
N LEU A 66 2.88 16.49 3.88
CA LEU A 66 3.32 17.45 2.87
C LEU A 66 2.29 18.55 2.62
N ARG A 67 1.01 18.18 2.51
CA ARG A 67 -0.08 19.15 2.34
C ARG A 67 -0.21 20.09 3.53
N LEU A 68 -0.11 19.56 4.76
CA LEU A 68 -0.16 20.39 5.98
C LEU A 68 1.01 21.38 6.01
N ARG A 69 2.22 20.92 5.68
CA ARG A 69 3.41 21.79 5.60
C ARG A 69 3.19 22.92 4.59
N GLN A 70 2.74 22.60 3.38
CA GLN A 70 2.46 23.60 2.35
C GLN A 70 1.38 24.60 2.77
N TYR A 71 0.33 24.14 3.46
CA TYR A 71 -0.70 25.02 4.01
C TYR A 71 -0.13 25.99 5.06
N ASN A 72 0.67 25.47 6.01
CA ASN A 72 1.29 26.29 7.06
C ASN A 72 2.28 27.31 6.47
N GLU A 73 3.09 26.91 5.50
CA GLU A 73 4.04 27.78 4.79
C GLU A 73 3.31 28.91 4.04
N LYS A 74 2.20 28.61 3.38
CA LYS A 74 1.36 29.64 2.71
C LYS A 74 0.71 30.58 3.73
N LYS A 75 0.18 30.04 4.82
CA LYS A 75 -0.46 30.83 5.88
C LYS A 75 0.54 31.78 6.56
N ALA A 76 1.78 31.36 6.77
CA ALA A 76 2.82 32.21 7.35
C ALA A 76 3.15 33.42 6.46
N LYS A 77 3.11 33.26 5.13
CA LYS A 77 3.38 34.34 4.16
C LYS A 77 2.23 35.34 3.99
N VAL A 78 1.01 35.00 4.41
CA VAL A 78 -0.17 35.87 4.30
C VAL A 78 -0.36 36.74 5.55
N ASN A 79 0.11 36.27 6.70
CA ASN A 79 -0.06 36.97 7.99
C ASN A 79 1.19 37.77 8.42
N GLY A 80 2.19 37.88 7.55
CA GLY A 80 3.39 38.71 7.75
C GLY A 80 3.50 39.71 6.61
#